data_AF-A0A7G6E1B3-F1
#
_entry.id   AF-A0A7G6E1B3-F1
#
_cell.length_a   1.000
_cell.length_b   1.000
_cell.length_c   1.000
_cell.angle_alpha   90.00
_cell.angle_beta   90.00
_cell.angle_gamma   90.00
#
_symmetry.space_group_name_H-M   'P 1'
#
loop_
_entity.id
_entity.type
_entity.pdbx_description
1 polymer ?
#
loop_
_entity_poly.entity_id
_entity_poly.type
_entity_poly.pdbx_seq_one_letter_code
_entity_poly.pdbx_strand_id
1 'polypeptide(L)' 'MDKRTCPNCGKVWFSADTVNHWECDKCGALIPAPQKRRQFKS' A
#
# COMPACT_ATOMS: atom_id res chain seq x y z
N MET A 1 -1.36 -6.85 10.32
CA MET A 1 -0.33 -5.99 9.71
C MET A 1 0.06 -6.59 8.38
N ASP A 2 -0.07 -5.84 7.29
CA ASP A 2 0.33 -6.31 5.96
C ASP A 2 1.79 -5.92 5.69
N LYS A 3 2.60 -6.88 5.25
CA LYS A 3 3.95 -6.62 4.73
C LYS A 3 3.82 -6.01 3.34
N ARG A 4 4.43 -4.84 3.14
CA ARG A 4 4.39 -4.10 1.88
C ARG A 4 5.79 -3.73 1.43
N THR A 5 5.97 -3.60 0.12
CA THR A 5 7.25 -3.23 -0.49
C THR A 5 7.04 -2.04 -1.42
N CYS A 6 7.92 -1.04 -1.33
CA CYS A 6 7.83 0.16 -2.15
C CYS A 6 8.16 -0.21 -3.59
N PRO A 7 7.28 0.06 -4.57
CA PRO A 7 7.63 -0.13 -5.97
C PRO A 7 8.68 0.89 -6.44
N ASN A 8 8.82 2.04 -5.76
CA ASN A 8 9.79 3.07 -6.13
C ASN A 8 11.19 2.80 -5.56
N CYS A 9 11.30 2.43 -4.28
CA CYS A 9 12.60 2.33 -3.61
C CYS A 9 12.91 0.93 -3.03
N GLY A 10 12.01 -0.04 -3.16
CA GLY A 10 12.18 -1.39 -2.64
C GLY A 10 12.12 -1.51 -1.10
N LYS A 11 11.92 -0.41 -0.35
CA LYS A 11 11.81 -0.49 1.11
C LYS A 11 10.60 -1.32 1.51
N VAL A 12 10.81 -2.23 2.45
CA VAL A 12 9.74 -3.02 3.07
C VAL A 12 9.27 -2.30 4.33
N TRP A 13 7.96 -2.18 4.51
CA TRP A 13 7.37 -1.72 5.77
C TRP A 13 6.12 -2.53 6.11
N PHE A 14 5.73 -2.45 7.38
CA PHE A 14 4.52 -3.09 7.88
C PHE A 14 3.53 -1.99 8.24
N SER A 15 2.33 -2.10 7.70
CA SER A 15 1.25 -1.20 8.07
C SER A 15 0.01 -1.96 8.48
N ALA A 16 -0.66 -1.45 9.50
CA ALA A 16 -1.97 -1.93 9.94
C ALA A 16 -3.11 -1.21 9.22
N ASP A 17 -2.83 -0.08 8.58
CA ASP A 17 -3.84 0.79 8.01
C ASP A 17 -4.56 0.19 6.78
N THR A 18 -5.75 0.68 6.52
CA THR A 18 -6.49 0.40 5.27
C THR A 18 -6.77 1.70 4.54
N VAL A 19 -5.86 2.67 4.67
CA VAL A 19 -5.96 3.95 3.96
C VAL A 19 -5.80 3.70 2.46
N ASN A 20 -6.57 4.41 1.65
CA ASN A 20 -6.60 4.28 0.19
C ASN A 20 -5.28 4.68 -0.50
N HIS A 21 -4.38 5.34 0.23
CA HIS A 21 -3.06 5.73 -0.22
C HIS A 21 -2.03 5.49 0.89
N TRP A 22 -0.82 5.17 0.48
CA TRP A 22 0.30 4.79 1.34
C TRP A 22 1.48 5.67 1.00
N GLU A 23 2.00 6.43 1.94
CA GLU A 23 3.23 7.17 1.71
C GLU A 23 4.44 6.34 2.13
N CYS A 24 5.43 6.23 1.26
CA CYS A 24 6.67 5.54 1.61
C CYS A 24 7.56 6.44 2.47
N ASP A 25 7.78 6.05 3.72
CA ASP A 25 8.65 6.74 4.68
C ASP A 25 10.08 7.02 4.19
N LYS A 26 10.61 6.25 3.23
CA LYS A 26 11.97 6.48 2.68
C LYS A 26 12.03 7.44 1.50
N CYS A 27 11.00 7.48 0.65
CA CYS A 27 11.06 8.26 -0.59
C CYS A 27 9.89 9.23 -0.77
N GLY A 28 8.94 9.28 0.17
CA GLY A 28 7.74 10.09 0.08
C GLY A 28 6.78 9.66 -1.05
N ALA A 29 7.01 8.51 -1.68
CA ALA A 29 6.18 8.07 -2.80
C ALA A 29 4.77 7.71 -2.31
N LEU A 30 3.76 8.33 -2.92
CA LEU A 30 2.35 7.95 -2.75
C LEU A 30 2.07 6.68 -3.55
N ILE A 31 1.77 5.60 -2.84
CA ILE A 31 1.46 4.29 -3.38
C ILE A 31 -0.04 4.06 -3.19
N PRO A 32 -0.81 3.86 -4.27
CA PRO A 32 -2.22 3.55 -4.13
C PRO A 32 -2.37 2.24 -3.37
N ALA A 33 -3.28 2.21 -2.40
CA ALA A 33 -3.60 0.95 -1.74
C ALA A 33 -4.07 -0.03 -2.80
N PRO A 34 -3.72 -1.34 -2.69
CA PRO A 34 -4.46 -2.34 -3.44
C PRO A 34 -5.90 -2.18 -2.99
N GLN A 35 -6.72 -1.54 -3.85
CA GLN A 35 -8.13 -1.41 -3.64
C GLN A 35 -8.58 -2.85 -3.42
N LYS A 36 -9.05 -3.19 -2.21
CA LYS A 36 -9.71 -4.46 -1.98
C LYS A 36 -10.84 -4.44 -3.00
N ARG A 37 -10.64 -5.11 -4.14
CA ARG A 37 -11.63 -5.21 -5.19
C ARG A 37 -12.82 -5.77 -4.44
N ARG A 38 -13.83 -4.93 -4.17
CA ARG A 38 -15.19 -5.41 -3.98
C ARG A 38 -15.46 -6.06 -5.32
N GLN A 39 -15.12 -7.34 -5.41
CA GLN A 39 -15.59 -8.22 -6.44
C GLN A 39 -17.08 -8.31 -6.18
N PHE A 40 -17.82 -7.30 -6.68
CA PHE A 40 -19.22 -7.48 -7.00
C PHE A 40 -19.20 -8.55 -8.08
N LYS A 41 -19.32 -9.81 -7.63
CA LYS A 41 -19.75 -10.91 -8.47
C LYS A 41 -21.15 -10.49 -8.94
N SER A 42 -21.24 -10.08 -10.20
CA SER A 42 -22.51 -9.95 -10.91
C SER A 42 -22.98 -11.31 -11.40
#